data_AF-A0A538QBY2-F1
#
_entry.id   AF-A0A538QBY2-F1
#
_cell.length_a   1.000
_cell.length_b   1.000
_cell.length_c   1.000
_cell.angle_alpha   90.00
_cell.angle_beta   90.00
_cell.angle_gamma   90.00
#
_symmetry.space_group_name_H-M   'P 1'
#
loop_
_entity.id
_entity.type
_entity.pdbx_description
1 polymer ?
#
loop_
_entity_poly.entity_id
_entity_poly.type
_entity_poly.pdbx_seq_one_letter_code
_entity_poly.pdbx_strand_id
1 'polypeptide(L)'
;MIGLPFGTNDTTCLTAASEQAAELVERRDPLLVDYAQQFRTTQEAYEHIRSLPQRDDEGAPDDGPKLEACEPVQRLRVPAPNPNCFERAILGQILGELLDPHPVRQLATLEFPWGRHTILLENGYPIVLDPRVSPEEIENGVATGLASNVPEQLEPAPVVADEPDTQRPTKRAKKRNRVAIDVHDALEYTTRLGEEATRDQRNGPHRAWLARNAIRSLLETRTPPTDAHTADALHWFFKHAEDIARLYGRRALTIVQTTAAAIWDLIDDVLAQQEKHEPRNFSFEIGGSHYVVPNWVSDAAGTLGKIGLSVGAAYVRPYLLGAGITSEMLGLVEQELNAEGYSLGPLAKQGQSISSVLAAIDSKSK
;
A
#
# COMPACT_ATOMS: atom_id res chain seq x y z
N MET A 1 -9.18 -8.51 6.50
CA MET A 1 -7.78 -8.15 6.20
C MET A 1 -7.33 -7.01 7.10
N ILE A 2 -6.15 -7.10 7.72
CA ILE A 2 -5.57 -5.99 8.48
C ILE A 2 -4.90 -4.99 7.51
N GLY A 3 -5.37 -3.75 7.52
CA GLY A 3 -4.84 -2.66 6.69
C GLY A 3 -3.88 -1.77 7.48
N LEU A 4 -3.14 -0.92 6.75
CA LEU A 4 -2.28 0.10 7.36
C LEU A 4 -3.08 1.07 8.23
N PRO A 5 -2.44 1.75 9.19
CA PRO A 5 -3.09 2.76 10.02
C PRO A 5 -3.82 3.83 9.21
N PHE A 6 -4.89 4.37 9.79
CA PHE A 6 -5.66 5.45 9.19
C PHE A 6 -5.23 6.80 9.76
N GLY A 7 -4.91 7.74 8.85
CA GLY A 7 -4.38 9.06 9.18
C GLY A 7 -2.84 9.09 9.26
N THR A 8 -2.28 10.27 9.54
CA THR A 8 -0.83 10.50 9.69
C THR A 8 -0.35 10.46 11.14
N ASN A 9 -1.27 10.48 12.11
CA ASN A 9 -0.97 10.46 13.54
C ASN A 9 -0.71 9.04 14.05
N ASP A 10 0.25 8.91 14.98
CA ASP A 10 0.62 7.64 15.65
C ASP A 10 0.94 6.47 14.70
N THR A 11 1.34 6.76 13.46
CA THR A 11 1.59 5.74 12.43
C THR A 11 2.58 4.66 12.87
N THR A 12 3.66 5.02 13.58
CA THR A 12 4.62 4.05 14.14
C THR A 12 3.96 3.09 15.13
N CYS A 13 3.20 3.63 16.10
CA CYS A 13 2.48 2.86 17.11
C CYS A 13 1.44 1.93 16.46
N LEU A 14 0.60 2.49 15.59
CA LEU A 14 -0.51 1.78 14.97
C LEU A 14 -0.02 0.73 13.96
N THR A 15 1.11 0.96 13.29
CA THR A 15 1.75 -0.03 12.42
C THR A 15 2.22 -1.21 13.24
N ALA A 16 3.00 -0.97 14.30
CA ALA A 16 3.48 -2.03 15.19
C ALA A 16 2.32 -2.83 15.82
N ALA A 17 1.24 -2.15 16.21
CA ALA A 17 0.03 -2.79 16.73
C ALA A 17 -0.66 -3.67 15.68
N SER A 18 -0.79 -3.17 14.45
CA SER A 18 -1.41 -3.90 13.34
C SER A 18 -0.58 -5.10 12.91
N GLU A 19 0.76 -4.98 12.91
CA GLU A 19 1.68 -6.09 12.65
C GLU A 19 1.57 -7.18 13.71
N GLN A 20 1.52 -6.79 14.99
CA GLN A 20 1.33 -7.75 16.09
C GLN A 20 -0.03 -8.45 16.00
N ALA A 21 -1.10 -7.72 15.66
CA ALA A 21 -2.40 -8.30 15.41
C ALA A 21 -2.38 -9.29 14.23
N ALA A 22 -1.72 -8.92 13.13
CA ALA A 22 -1.59 -9.76 11.95
C ALA A 22 -0.80 -11.05 12.24
N GLU A 23 0.30 -10.97 12.99
CA GLU A 23 1.08 -12.14 13.40
C GLU A 23 0.24 -13.11 14.25
N LEU A 24 -0.54 -12.60 15.21
CA LEU A 24 -1.42 -13.42 16.06
C LEU A 24 -2.51 -14.13 15.25
N VAL A 25 -3.09 -13.44 14.27
CA VAL A 25 -4.08 -14.01 13.35
C VAL A 25 -3.45 -15.06 12.43
N GLU A 26 -2.31 -14.74 11.81
CA GLU A 26 -1.63 -15.61 10.84
C GLU A 26 -1.19 -16.92 11.51
N ARG A 27 -0.64 -16.83 12.71
CA ARG A 27 -0.25 -17.99 13.51
C ARG A 27 -1.44 -18.73 14.12
N ARG A 28 -2.65 -18.16 14.00
CA ARG A 28 -3.87 -18.67 14.61
C ARG A 28 -3.64 -18.99 16.09
N ASP A 29 -3.18 -18.00 16.84
CA ASP A 29 -2.88 -18.15 18.27
C ASP A 29 -4.01 -18.95 18.98
N PRO A 30 -3.69 -20.07 19.66
CA PRO A 30 -4.72 -20.98 20.17
C PRO A 30 -5.70 -20.31 21.14
N LEU A 31 -5.20 -19.41 21.99
CA LEU A 31 -6.03 -18.71 22.96
C LEU A 31 -7.03 -17.79 22.24
N LEU A 32 -6.59 -17.08 21.21
CA LEU A 32 -7.45 -16.18 20.42
C LEU A 32 -8.42 -16.94 19.51
N VAL A 33 -8.02 -18.09 18.98
CA VAL A 33 -8.91 -18.98 18.22
C VAL A 33 -10.01 -19.53 19.12
N ASP A 34 -9.66 -20.05 20.30
CA ASP A 34 -10.63 -20.55 21.27
C ASP A 34 -11.56 -19.43 21.77
N TYR A 35 -11.02 -18.21 21.91
CA TYR A 35 -11.80 -17.03 22.23
C TYR A 35 -12.81 -16.70 21.11
N ALA A 36 -12.35 -16.66 19.85
CA ALA A 36 -13.18 -16.36 18.70
C ALA A 36 -14.30 -17.40 18.50
N GLN A 37 -14.05 -18.69 18.76
CA GLN A 37 -15.04 -19.77 18.61
C GLN A 37 -16.29 -19.61 19.50
N GLN A 38 -16.24 -18.75 20.52
CA GLN A 38 -17.40 -18.45 21.37
C GLN A 38 -18.47 -17.62 20.64
N PHE A 39 -18.11 -16.99 19.51
CA PHE A 39 -18.97 -16.10 18.75
C PHE A 39 -19.28 -16.69 17.37
N ARG A 40 -20.51 -16.50 16.91
CA ARG A 40 -20.94 -16.90 15.56
C ARG A 40 -20.69 -15.82 14.54
N THR A 41 -20.66 -14.57 14.98
CA THR A 41 -20.53 -13.39 14.12
C THR A 41 -19.58 -12.36 14.73
N THR A 42 -19.01 -11.51 13.89
CA THR A 42 -18.20 -10.36 14.32
C THR A 42 -18.99 -9.40 15.20
N GLN A 43 -20.29 -9.21 14.93
CA GLN A 43 -21.16 -8.38 15.73
C GLN A 43 -21.30 -8.88 17.17
N GLU A 44 -21.52 -10.19 17.37
CA GLU A 44 -21.55 -10.81 18.71
C GLU A 44 -20.22 -10.60 19.46
N ALA A 45 -19.10 -10.76 18.76
CA ALA A 45 -17.78 -10.51 19.35
C ALA A 45 -17.59 -9.03 19.74
N TYR A 46 -17.99 -8.08 18.91
CA TYR A 46 -17.90 -6.65 19.21
C TYR A 46 -18.82 -6.23 20.37
N GLU A 47 -20.04 -6.78 20.44
CA GLU A 47 -20.94 -6.58 21.58
C GLU A 47 -20.33 -7.13 22.87
N HIS A 48 -19.71 -8.30 22.80
CA HIS A 48 -18.98 -8.86 23.93
C HIS A 48 -17.82 -7.96 24.37
N ILE A 49 -16.99 -7.47 23.43
CA ILE A 49 -15.90 -6.53 23.75
C ILE A 49 -16.47 -5.31 24.48
N ARG A 50 -17.54 -4.69 23.96
CA ARG A 50 -18.21 -3.52 24.60
C ARG A 50 -18.68 -3.82 26.02
N SER A 51 -19.11 -5.05 26.30
CA SER A 51 -19.59 -5.47 27.62
C SER A 51 -18.49 -5.64 28.68
N LEU A 52 -17.23 -5.79 28.26
CA LEU A 52 -16.12 -5.96 29.18
C LEU A 52 -15.94 -4.71 30.06
N PRO A 53 -15.52 -4.86 31.33
CA PRO A 53 -15.11 -3.72 32.15
C PRO A 53 -13.91 -3.00 31.51
N GLN A 54 -13.73 -1.73 31.84
CA GLN A 54 -12.61 -0.93 31.33
C GLN A 54 -11.66 -0.56 32.45
N ARG A 55 -10.37 -0.83 32.23
CA ARG A 55 -9.25 -0.33 33.04
C ARG A 55 -8.31 0.42 32.10
N ASP A 56 -8.27 1.74 32.23
CA ASP A 56 -7.39 2.57 31.40
C ASP A 56 -5.91 2.25 31.67
N ASP A 57 -5.03 2.64 30.75
CA ASP A 57 -3.58 2.53 30.95
C ASP A 57 -3.05 3.86 31.50
N GLU A 58 -2.50 3.82 32.70
CA GLU A 58 -1.89 4.97 33.37
C GLU A 58 -0.39 5.09 33.05
N GLY A 59 0.14 4.23 32.17
CA GLY A 59 1.55 4.24 31.78
C GLY A 59 2.48 3.58 32.81
N ALA A 60 1.93 2.80 33.74
CA ALA A 60 2.73 2.09 34.74
C ALA A 60 3.69 1.08 34.06
N PRO A 61 5.01 1.12 34.33
CA PRO A 61 6.00 0.27 33.66
C PRO A 61 5.74 -1.24 33.82
N ASP A 62 5.27 -1.65 35.00
CA ASP A 62 5.08 -3.07 35.34
C ASP A 62 3.66 -3.58 35.00
N ASP A 63 2.81 -2.77 34.35
CA ASP A 63 1.41 -3.13 34.07
C ASP A 63 1.26 -3.97 32.80
N GLY A 64 1.92 -5.13 32.77
CA GLY A 64 1.81 -6.10 31.69
C GLY A 64 2.63 -5.78 30.43
N PRO A 65 2.48 -6.59 29.37
CA PRO A 65 3.18 -6.37 28.10
C PRO A 65 2.85 -4.99 27.52
N LYS A 66 3.89 -4.34 27.00
CA LYS A 66 3.85 -3.00 26.45
C LYS A 66 4.28 -3.00 24.98
N LEU A 67 3.74 -2.07 24.20
CA LEU A 67 4.16 -1.78 22.85
C LEU A 67 5.01 -0.51 22.87
N GLU A 68 6.34 -0.71 22.91
CA GLU A 68 7.35 0.36 23.02
C GLU A 68 7.38 1.31 21.81
N ALA A 69 6.83 0.87 20.67
CA ALA A 69 6.70 1.70 19.47
C ALA A 69 5.68 2.85 19.63
N CYS A 70 4.90 2.85 20.72
CA CYS A 70 3.91 3.88 21.01
C CYS A 70 4.48 4.97 21.90
N GLU A 71 4.03 6.21 21.68
CA GLU A 71 4.36 7.35 22.52
C GLU A 71 3.06 8.03 23.01
N PRO A 72 2.70 7.95 24.30
CA PRO A 72 3.37 7.15 25.33
C PRO A 72 3.18 5.66 25.09
N VAL A 73 4.10 4.88 25.65
CA VAL A 73 4.09 3.41 25.59
C VAL A 73 2.74 2.87 26.02
N GLN A 74 2.14 2.02 25.19
CA GLN A 74 0.80 1.48 25.41
C GLN A 74 0.84 0.04 25.92
N ARG A 75 0.01 -0.28 26.91
CA ARG A 75 -0.24 -1.66 27.34
C ARG A 75 -1.00 -2.43 26.27
N LEU A 76 -0.57 -3.67 26.02
CA LEU A 76 -1.19 -4.56 25.04
C LEU A 76 -1.35 -5.99 25.58
N ARG A 77 -2.42 -6.22 26.34
CA ARG A 77 -2.85 -7.57 26.75
C ARG A 77 -4.01 -8.01 25.85
N VAL A 78 -3.84 -9.10 25.10
CA VAL A 78 -4.87 -9.58 24.17
C VAL A 78 -5.02 -11.10 24.26
N PRO A 79 -6.20 -11.63 24.63
CA PRO A 79 -7.36 -10.91 25.16
C PRO A 79 -7.13 -10.47 26.62
N ALA A 80 -7.69 -9.32 27.02
CA ALA A 80 -7.74 -8.87 28.40
C ALA A 80 -9.16 -8.92 28.96
N PRO A 81 -9.35 -9.28 30.24
CA PRO A 81 -10.67 -9.26 30.87
C PRO A 81 -11.19 -7.84 31.12
N ASN A 82 -10.31 -6.84 31.11
CA ASN A 82 -10.62 -5.43 31.37
C ASN A 82 -9.82 -4.50 30.44
N PRO A 83 -10.09 -4.53 29.12
CA PRO A 83 -9.27 -3.82 28.14
C PRO A 83 -9.52 -2.29 28.16
N ASN A 84 -8.47 -1.51 27.93
CA ASN A 84 -8.57 -0.09 27.58
C ASN A 84 -9.02 0.08 26.10
N CYS A 85 -9.17 1.32 25.62
CA CYS A 85 -9.57 1.59 24.23
C CYS A 85 -8.62 0.97 23.18
N PHE A 86 -7.31 1.03 23.43
CA PHE A 86 -6.28 0.48 22.54
C PHE A 86 -6.36 -1.05 22.44
N GLU A 87 -6.38 -1.74 23.58
CA GLU A 87 -6.55 -3.19 23.70
C GLU A 87 -7.88 -3.64 23.06
N ARG A 88 -8.96 -2.85 23.18
CA ARG A 88 -10.27 -3.12 22.54
C ARG A 88 -10.19 -3.06 21.02
N ALA A 89 -9.57 -2.01 20.48
CA ALA A 89 -9.45 -1.83 19.03
C ALA A 89 -8.66 -3.00 18.40
N ILE A 90 -7.56 -3.41 19.03
CA ILE A 90 -6.71 -4.51 18.57
C ILE A 90 -7.41 -5.86 18.72
N LEU A 91 -8.07 -6.12 19.87
CA LEU A 91 -8.86 -7.33 20.05
C LEU A 91 -9.99 -7.41 19.01
N GLY A 92 -10.67 -6.29 18.74
CA GLY A 92 -11.70 -6.20 17.70
C GLY A 92 -11.14 -6.49 16.31
N GLN A 93 -9.96 -5.95 15.98
CA GLN A 93 -9.28 -6.23 14.72
C GLN A 93 -8.98 -7.72 14.55
N ILE A 94 -8.43 -8.36 15.59
CA ILE A 94 -8.07 -9.79 15.58
C ILE A 94 -9.31 -10.69 15.48
N LEU A 95 -10.32 -10.48 16.35
CA LEU A 95 -11.54 -11.29 16.33
C LEU A 95 -12.31 -11.09 15.04
N GLY A 96 -12.36 -9.84 14.56
CA GLY A 96 -12.89 -9.51 13.24
C GLY A 96 -12.25 -10.37 12.16
N GLU A 97 -10.92 -10.47 12.15
CA GLU A 97 -10.19 -11.23 11.15
C GLU A 97 -10.36 -12.76 11.26
N LEU A 98 -10.41 -13.28 12.48
CA LEU A 98 -10.61 -14.71 12.72
C LEU A 98 -12.02 -15.18 12.36
N LEU A 99 -13.03 -14.32 12.55
CA LEU A 99 -14.44 -14.63 12.31
C LEU A 99 -14.89 -14.32 10.87
N ASP A 100 -14.51 -13.16 10.36
CA ASP A 100 -14.85 -12.71 9.02
C ASP A 100 -13.68 -11.90 8.41
N PRO A 101 -12.79 -12.55 7.63
CA PRO A 101 -11.61 -11.88 7.09
C PRO A 101 -11.92 -10.95 5.89
N HIS A 102 -13.19 -10.84 5.46
CA HIS A 102 -13.54 -10.06 4.26
C HIS A 102 -13.38 -8.54 4.44
N PRO A 103 -13.82 -7.91 5.55
CA PRO A 103 -13.66 -6.47 5.74
C PRO A 103 -12.20 -6.06 5.94
N VAL A 104 -11.85 -4.87 5.47
CA VAL A 104 -10.56 -4.25 5.75
C VAL A 104 -10.63 -3.59 7.13
N ARG A 105 -9.71 -3.95 8.02
CA ARG A 105 -9.68 -3.45 9.38
C ARG A 105 -8.42 -2.66 9.65
N GLN A 106 -8.59 -1.40 10.02
CA GLN A 106 -7.51 -0.46 10.28
C GLN A 106 -7.63 0.07 11.70
N LEU A 107 -6.51 0.50 12.28
CA LEU A 107 -6.52 1.26 13.52
C LEU A 107 -6.37 2.74 13.20
N ALA A 108 -7.04 3.59 13.97
CA ALA A 108 -6.90 5.04 13.90
C ALA A 108 -6.75 5.59 15.31
N THR A 109 -5.86 6.56 15.51
CA THR A 109 -5.85 7.37 16.72
C THR A 109 -6.46 8.73 16.43
N LEU A 110 -7.46 9.09 17.22
CA LEU A 110 -8.13 10.38 17.16
C LEU A 110 -7.78 11.20 18.41
N GLU A 111 -7.69 12.52 18.24
CA GLU A 111 -7.48 13.47 19.32
C GLU A 111 -8.81 14.02 19.80
N PHE A 112 -9.05 13.93 21.11
CA PHE A 112 -10.22 14.50 21.78
C PHE A 112 -9.82 15.46 22.90
N PRO A 113 -10.71 16.36 23.36
CA PRO A 113 -10.41 17.24 24.49
C PRO A 113 -10.01 16.51 25.79
N TRP A 114 -10.40 15.25 25.92
CA TRP A 114 -10.09 14.38 27.06
C TRP A 114 -8.89 13.45 26.81
N GLY A 115 -8.25 13.53 25.65
CA GLY A 115 -7.04 12.79 25.30
C GLY A 115 -7.16 11.99 24.00
N ARG A 116 -6.06 11.32 23.64
CA ARG A 116 -6.00 10.43 22.47
C ARG A 116 -6.83 9.19 22.67
N HIS A 117 -7.41 8.71 21.58
CA HIS A 117 -8.22 7.51 21.58
C HIS A 117 -8.00 6.69 20.32
N THR A 118 -7.65 5.42 20.50
CA THR A 118 -7.50 4.49 19.39
C THR A 118 -8.80 3.74 19.14
N ILE A 119 -9.21 3.69 17.87
CA ILE A 119 -10.42 3.02 17.41
C ILE A 119 -10.12 2.01 16.31
N LEU A 120 -11.03 1.06 16.16
CA LEU A 120 -11.09 0.17 15.01
C LEU A 120 -11.90 0.83 13.90
N LEU A 121 -11.39 0.77 12.68
CA LEU A 121 -12.15 1.07 11.47
C LEU A 121 -12.39 -0.22 10.70
N GLU A 122 -13.60 -0.38 10.16
CA GLU A 122 -13.95 -1.46 9.25
C GLU A 122 -14.42 -0.86 7.92
N ASN A 123 -13.69 -1.14 6.84
CA ASN A 123 -13.87 -0.52 5.52
C ASN A 123 -13.91 1.02 5.57
N GLY A 124 -13.12 1.62 6.46
CA GLY A 124 -13.07 3.06 6.68
C GLY A 124 -14.18 3.63 7.57
N TYR A 125 -15.13 2.80 8.04
CA TYR A 125 -16.17 3.21 8.98
C TYR A 125 -15.75 2.92 10.43
N PRO A 126 -16.00 3.84 11.38
CA PRO A 126 -15.65 3.60 12.77
C PRO A 126 -16.48 2.49 13.40
N ILE A 127 -15.80 1.58 14.10
CA ILE A 127 -16.42 0.60 14.98
C ILE A 127 -16.15 1.03 16.41
N VAL A 128 -17.17 1.58 17.07
CA VAL A 128 -17.06 2.02 18.46
C VAL A 128 -17.11 0.80 19.39
N LEU A 129 -16.00 0.52 20.05
CA LEU A 129 -15.82 -0.62 20.98
C LEU A 129 -15.62 -0.18 22.44
N ASP A 130 -15.27 1.09 22.66
CA ASP A 130 -15.19 1.70 23.99
C ASP A 130 -16.61 2.16 24.42
N PRO A 131 -17.15 1.63 25.54
CA PRO A 131 -18.49 1.98 25.99
C PRO A 131 -18.60 3.38 26.62
N ARG A 132 -17.46 4.06 26.89
CA ARG A 132 -17.41 5.39 27.50
C ARG A 132 -17.43 6.51 26.47
N VAL A 133 -17.34 6.20 25.18
CA VAL A 133 -17.31 7.21 24.10
C VAL A 133 -18.57 7.06 23.25
N SER A 134 -19.21 8.18 22.93
CA SER A 134 -20.41 8.14 22.10
C SER A 134 -20.09 7.92 20.62
N PRO A 135 -20.95 7.24 19.85
CA PRO A 135 -20.78 7.10 18.40
C PRO A 135 -20.66 8.43 17.66
N GLU A 136 -21.46 9.43 18.07
CA GLU A 136 -21.46 10.76 17.47
C GLU A 136 -20.10 11.47 17.64
N GLU A 137 -19.49 11.36 18.82
CA GLU A 137 -18.14 11.90 19.06
C GLU A 137 -17.09 11.24 18.17
N ILE A 138 -17.15 9.91 18.02
CA ILE A 138 -16.21 9.18 17.15
C ILE A 138 -16.41 9.56 15.69
N GLU A 139 -17.65 9.61 15.21
CA GLU A 139 -17.98 9.99 13.83
C GLU A 139 -17.46 11.40 13.52
N ASN A 140 -17.69 12.35 14.43
CA ASN A 140 -17.16 13.70 14.32
C ASN A 140 -15.62 13.70 14.33
N GLY A 141 -14.99 12.92 15.22
CA GLY A 141 -13.54 12.79 15.28
C GLY A 141 -12.91 12.21 14.01
N VAL A 142 -13.53 11.19 13.41
CA VAL A 142 -13.10 10.62 12.12
C VAL A 142 -13.28 11.65 11.00
N ALA A 143 -14.41 12.36 10.96
CA ALA A 143 -14.65 13.40 9.96
C ALA A 143 -13.63 14.56 10.08
N THR A 144 -13.30 14.98 11.30
CA THR A 144 -12.25 15.98 11.56
C THR A 144 -10.87 15.44 11.19
N GLY A 145 -10.53 14.21 11.58
CA GLY A 145 -9.26 13.57 11.22
C GLY A 145 -9.10 13.45 9.70
N LEU A 146 -10.17 13.14 8.96
CA LEU A 146 -10.19 13.16 7.49
C LEU A 146 -9.98 14.57 6.93
N ALA A 147 -10.56 15.60 7.54
CA ALA A 147 -10.44 16.99 7.12
C ALA A 147 -9.07 17.61 7.45
N SER A 148 -8.47 17.26 8.59
CA SER A 148 -7.13 17.72 9.01
C SER A 148 -6.00 17.08 8.19
N ASN A 149 -6.28 16.03 7.44
CA ASN A 149 -5.37 15.48 6.42
C ASN A 149 -5.38 16.29 5.10
N VAL A 150 -6.12 17.40 5.04
CA VAL A 150 -5.99 18.40 3.97
C VAL A 150 -4.94 19.42 4.42
N PRO A 151 -3.81 19.58 3.71
CA PRO A 151 -2.85 20.63 4.03
C PRO A 151 -3.57 21.98 4.00
N GLU A 152 -3.30 22.81 4.99
CA GLU A 152 -3.69 24.22 5.01
C GLU A 152 -3.38 24.82 3.64
N GLN A 153 -4.42 25.23 2.91
CA GLN A 153 -4.30 25.75 1.55
C GLN A 153 -3.32 26.93 1.59
N LEU A 154 -2.14 26.74 1.02
CA LEU A 154 -1.24 27.84 0.67
C LEU A 154 -2.06 28.84 -0.14
N GLU A 155 -2.32 30.01 0.43
CA GLU A 155 -3.04 31.07 -0.28
C GLU A 155 -2.31 31.35 -1.61
N PRO A 156 -3.04 31.39 -2.73
CA PRO A 156 -2.43 31.60 -4.03
C PRO A 156 -1.79 32.99 -4.05
N ALA A 157 -0.48 33.03 -4.30
CA ALA A 157 0.24 34.26 -4.56
C ALA A 157 -0.46 35.05 -5.69
N PRO A 158 -0.54 36.39 -5.60
CA PRO A 158 -1.22 37.20 -6.60
C PRO A 158 -0.54 37.03 -7.96
N VAL A 159 -1.30 36.50 -8.92
CA VAL A 159 -0.88 36.37 -10.31
C VAL A 159 -0.74 37.78 -10.90
N VAL A 160 0.49 38.18 -11.21
CA VAL A 160 0.78 39.37 -12.00
C VAL A 160 0.24 39.13 -13.41
N ALA A 161 -0.65 40.01 -13.85
CA ALA A 161 -1.25 39.95 -15.18
C ALA A 161 -0.21 40.31 -16.25
N ASP A 162 0.07 39.37 -17.16
CA ASP A 162 0.73 39.68 -18.43
C ASP A 162 -0.30 40.04 -19.50
N GLU A 163 0.06 41.05 -20.30
CA GLU A 163 -0.72 41.70 -21.36
C GLU A 163 -1.04 40.79 -22.57
N PRO A 164 -2.04 41.14 -23.39
CA PRO A 164 -2.62 40.24 -24.38
C PRO A 164 -1.79 40.19 -25.68
N ASP A 165 -1.26 39.01 -26.00
CA ASP A 165 -0.61 38.77 -27.28
C ASP A 165 -1.63 38.51 -28.41
N THR A 166 -1.35 39.16 -29.52
CA THR A 166 -2.15 39.32 -30.72
C THR A 166 -2.34 38.03 -31.53
N GLN A 167 -3.53 37.93 -32.14
CA GLN A 167 -3.99 36.83 -32.98
C GLN A 167 -3.07 36.51 -34.17
N ARG A 168 -2.80 35.22 -34.40
CA ARG A 168 -2.39 34.69 -35.70
C ARG A 168 -3.17 33.43 -36.07
N PRO A 169 -3.84 33.35 -37.24
CA PRO A 169 -4.69 32.22 -37.57
C PRO A 169 -3.85 31.11 -38.21
N THR A 170 -3.84 29.91 -37.61
CA THR A 170 -3.34 28.72 -38.32
C THR A 170 -4.30 27.53 -38.21
N LYS A 171 -4.72 27.10 -39.41
CA LYS A 171 -5.09 25.74 -39.83
C LYS A 171 -6.04 24.95 -38.92
N ARG A 172 -7.27 24.83 -39.42
CA ARG A 172 -8.37 23.94 -39.00
C ARG A 172 -7.85 22.60 -38.46
N ALA A 173 -7.78 22.50 -37.12
CA ALA A 173 -7.45 21.26 -36.44
C ALA A 173 -8.56 20.23 -36.71
N LYS A 174 -8.17 19.00 -37.08
CA LYS A 174 -9.07 17.84 -37.01
C LYS A 174 -9.72 17.86 -35.63
N LYS A 175 -11.06 17.88 -35.60
CA LYS A 175 -11.87 17.87 -34.39
C LYS A 175 -11.66 16.53 -33.66
N ARG A 176 -10.52 16.39 -32.99
CA ARG A 176 -10.35 15.40 -31.92
C ARG A 176 -11.34 15.84 -30.84
N ASN A 177 -12.19 14.91 -30.39
CA ASN A 177 -13.07 15.13 -29.25
C ASN A 177 -12.20 15.39 -28.02
N ARG A 178 -11.68 16.61 -27.88
CA ARG A 178 -11.01 17.06 -26.67
C ARG A 178 -12.10 17.26 -25.64
N VAL A 179 -12.09 16.42 -24.62
CA VAL A 179 -12.89 16.64 -23.44
C VAL A 179 -12.14 17.71 -22.64
N ALA A 180 -12.70 18.91 -22.56
CA ALA A 180 -12.24 19.90 -21.59
C ALA A 180 -12.80 19.46 -20.23
N ILE A 181 -11.92 19.05 -19.34
CA ILE A 181 -12.19 18.68 -17.95
C ILE A 181 -10.99 19.18 -17.14
N ASP A 182 -11.26 19.67 -15.93
CA ASP A 182 -10.19 20.04 -15.00
C ASP A 182 -9.39 18.80 -14.58
N VAL A 183 -8.10 18.97 -14.25
CA VAL A 183 -7.24 17.84 -13.85
C VAL A 183 -7.76 17.21 -12.55
N HIS A 184 -8.21 18.03 -11.61
CA HIS A 184 -8.77 17.56 -10.34
C HIS A 184 -10.06 16.77 -10.59
N ASP A 185 -10.98 17.31 -11.39
CA ASP A 185 -12.23 16.65 -11.77
C ASP A 185 -11.98 15.32 -12.48
N ALA A 186 -10.98 15.26 -13.36
CA ALA A 186 -10.61 14.05 -14.09
C ALA A 186 -10.06 12.97 -13.14
N LEU A 187 -9.25 13.38 -12.16
CA LEU A 187 -8.68 12.49 -11.16
C LEU A 187 -9.75 11.99 -10.19
N GLU A 188 -10.60 12.86 -9.67
CA GLU A 188 -11.71 12.50 -8.78
C GLU A 188 -12.68 11.55 -9.50
N TYR A 189 -13.06 11.88 -10.73
CA TYR A 189 -13.93 11.03 -11.55
C TYR A 189 -13.33 9.64 -11.75
N THR A 190 -12.05 9.56 -12.12
CA THR A 190 -11.35 8.28 -12.33
C THR A 190 -11.23 7.48 -11.03
N THR A 191 -10.91 8.15 -9.92
CA THR A 191 -10.77 7.50 -8.60
C THR A 191 -12.11 6.90 -8.17
N ARG A 192 -13.18 7.67 -8.29
CA ARG A 192 -14.54 7.21 -7.97
C ARG A 192 -14.95 5.99 -8.81
N LEU A 193 -14.65 5.98 -10.11
CA LEU A 193 -14.92 4.81 -10.95
C LEU A 193 -14.09 3.59 -10.55
N GLY A 194 -12.82 3.78 -10.19
CA GLY A 194 -11.98 2.70 -9.69
C GLY A 194 -12.49 2.13 -8.37
N GLU A 195 -12.91 2.97 -7.42
CA GLU A 195 -13.51 2.53 -6.16
C GLU A 195 -14.84 1.79 -6.38
N GLU A 196 -15.70 2.32 -7.25
CA GLU A 196 -16.97 1.67 -7.60
C GLU A 196 -16.75 0.29 -8.24
N ALA A 197 -15.80 0.19 -9.17
CA ALA A 197 -15.48 -1.05 -9.87
C ALA A 197 -14.92 -2.15 -8.96
N THR A 198 -14.35 -1.76 -7.82
CA THR A 198 -13.58 -2.63 -6.95
C THR A 198 -14.27 -2.92 -5.63
N ARG A 199 -15.36 -2.20 -5.33
CA ARG A 199 -16.15 -2.33 -4.09
C ARG A 199 -16.54 -3.77 -3.76
N ASP A 200 -17.03 -4.50 -4.75
CA ASP A 200 -17.55 -5.86 -4.56
C ASP A 200 -16.50 -6.95 -4.80
N GLN A 201 -15.25 -6.57 -5.09
CA GLN A 201 -14.18 -7.51 -5.38
C GLN A 201 -13.42 -7.89 -4.12
N ARG A 202 -13.00 -9.16 -4.03
CA ARG A 202 -12.13 -9.63 -2.95
C ARG A 202 -10.85 -8.81 -2.94
N ASN A 203 -10.56 -8.13 -1.82
CA ASN A 203 -9.43 -7.21 -1.62
C ASN A 203 -9.51 -5.91 -2.46
N GLY A 204 -10.64 -5.65 -3.13
CA GLY A 204 -10.78 -4.49 -3.99
C GLY A 204 -10.72 -3.16 -3.27
N PRO A 205 -11.42 -2.97 -2.13
CA PRO A 205 -11.30 -1.74 -1.34
C PRO A 205 -9.86 -1.46 -0.86
N HIS A 206 -9.12 -2.50 -0.45
CA HIS A 206 -7.71 -2.34 -0.05
C HIS A 206 -6.81 -1.94 -1.22
N ARG A 207 -6.95 -2.58 -2.39
CA ARG A 207 -6.20 -2.21 -3.59
C ARG A 207 -6.55 -0.82 -4.09
N ALA A 208 -7.82 -0.43 -4.01
CA ALA A 208 -8.26 0.93 -4.32
C ALA A 208 -7.65 1.95 -3.37
N TRP A 209 -7.61 1.65 -2.07
CA TRP A 209 -6.95 2.49 -1.07
C TRP A 209 -5.45 2.64 -1.34
N LEU A 210 -4.74 1.53 -1.62
CA LEU A 210 -3.32 1.56 -1.99
C LEU A 210 -3.08 2.43 -3.24
N ALA A 211 -3.88 2.22 -4.28
CA ALA A 211 -3.80 3.01 -5.51
C ALA A 211 -4.06 4.50 -5.25
N ARG A 212 -5.08 4.84 -4.45
CA ARG A 212 -5.42 6.22 -4.10
C ARG A 212 -4.31 6.89 -3.31
N ASN A 213 -3.73 6.19 -2.33
CA ASN A 213 -2.62 6.73 -1.56
C ASN A 213 -1.37 6.90 -2.43
N ALA A 214 -1.08 5.96 -3.31
CA ALA A 214 0.03 6.09 -4.24
C ALA A 214 -0.15 7.28 -5.20
N ILE A 215 -1.36 7.47 -5.74
CA ILE A 215 -1.70 8.67 -6.53
C ILE A 215 -1.50 9.94 -5.70
N ARG A 216 -1.98 9.97 -4.46
CA ARG A 216 -1.83 11.12 -3.57
C ARG A 216 -0.36 11.43 -3.29
N SER A 217 0.41 10.43 -2.85
CA SER A 217 1.85 10.57 -2.57
C SER A 217 2.61 11.06 -3.79
N LEU A 218 2.28 10.57 -4.98
CA LEU A 218 2.88 11.02 -6.23
C LEU A 218 2.57 12.49 -6.52
N LEU A 219 1.33 12.93 -6.32
CA LEU A 219 0.90 14.30 -6.62
C LEU A 219 1.41 15.31 -5.59
N GLU A 220 1.35 14.97 -4.31
CA GLU A 220 1.70 15.87 -3.20
C GLU A 220 3.19 15.92 -2.93
N THR A 221 3.84 14.75 -2.88
CA THR A 221 5.23 14.62 -2.42
C THR A 221 6.20 14.23 -3.53
N ARG A 222 5.72 14.01 -4.76
CA ARG A 222 6.54 13.47 -5.86
C ARG A 222 7.23 12.16 -5.46
N THR A 223 6.54 11.33 -4.67
CA THR A 223 7.05 10.02 -4.27
C THR A 223 6.38 8.94 -5.13
N PRO A 224 7.13 8.23 -5.98
CA PRO A 224 6.57 7.15 -6.77
C PRO A 224 6.34 5.91 -5.89
N PRO A 225 5.53 4.94 -6.33
CA PRO A 225 5.41 3.65 -5.65
C PRO A 225 6.79 2.98 -5.55
N THR A 226 7.20 2.58 -4.36
CA THR A 226 8.51 1.96 -4.12
C THR A 226 8.47 0.44 -4.14
N ASP A 227 7.28 -0.15 -3.96
CA ASP A 227 7.09 -1.59 -3.93
C ASP A 227 6.19 -2.09 -5.06
N ALA A 228 6.42 -3.33 -5.48
CA ALA A 228 5.69 -3.97 -6.58
C ALA A 228 4.20 -4.12 -6.30
N HIS A 229 3.80 -4.31 -5.03
CA HIS A 229 2.40 -4.53 -4.68
C HIS A 229 1.57 -3.24 -4.86
N THR A 230 2.13 -2.08 -4.51
CA THR A 230 1.51 -0.77 -4.73
C THR A 230 1.43 -0.43 -6.22
N ALA A 231 2.48 -0.72 -7.00
CA ALA A 231 2.46 -0.54 -8.45
C ALA A 231 1.40 -1.43 -9.13
N ASP A 232 1.29 -2.69 -8.71
CA ASP A 232 0.25 -3.62 -9.18
C ASP A 232 -1.16 -3.13 -8.81
N ALA A 233 -1.33 -2.59 -7.60
CA ALA A 233 -2.60 -2.03 -7.16
C ALA A 233 -3.02 -0.84 -8.04
N LEU A 234 -2.10 0.06 -8.40
CA LEU A 234 -2.35 1.17 -9.33
C LEU A 234 -2.79 0.67 -10.72
N HIS A 235 -2.03 -0.25 -11.30
CA HIS A 235 -2.35 -0.81 -12.61
C HIS A 235 -3.73 -1.47 -12.60
N TRP A 236 -3.98 -2.31 -11.59
CA TRP A 236 -5.24 -3.00 -11.40
C TRP A 236 -6.40 -2.03 -11.19
N PHE A 237 -6.21 -0.95 -10.43
CA PHE A 237 -7.21 0.08 -10.17
C PHE A 237 -7.64 0.82 -11.44
N PHE A 238 -6.68 1.30 -12.24
CA PHE A 238 -6.99 1.99 -13.49
C PHE A 238 -7.66 1.09 -14.52
N LYS A 239 -7.26 -0.19 -14.57
CA LYS A 239 -7.93 -1.18 -15.42
C LYS A 239 -9.42 -1.33 -15.08
N HIS A 240 -9.75 -1.41 -13.80
CA HIS A 240 -11.13 -1.52 -13.34
C HIS A 240 -11.93 -0.23 -13.55
N ALA A 241 -11.31 0.93 -13.32
CA ALA A 241 -11.91 2.22 -13.66
C ALA A 241 -12.23 2.29 -15.17
N GLU A 242 -11.35 1.76 -16.03
CA GLU A 242 -11.55 1.71 -17.48
C GLU A 242 -12.75 0.81 -17.85
N ASP A 243 -12.84 -0.38 -17.24
CA ASP A 243 -13.92 -1.33 -17.51
C ASP A 243 -15.29 -0.75 -17.16
N ILE A 244 -15.42 -0.04 -16.03
CA ILE A 244 -16.66 0.68 -15.70
C ILE A 244 -16.87 1.88 -16.63
N ALA A 245 -15.83 2.65 -16.95
CA ALA A 245 -15.95 3.81 -17.84
C ALA A 245 -16.48 3.44 -19.25
N ARG A 246 -16.21 2.23 -19.73
CA ARG A 246 -16.79 1.71 -20.99
C ARG A 246 -18.31 1.68 -20.96
N LEU A 247 -18.93 1.41 -19.80
CA LEU A 247 -20.38 1.41 -19.62
C LEU A 247 -20.98 2.82 -19.75
N TYR A 248 -20.24 3.85 -19.32
CA TYR A 248 -20.62 5.26 -19.43
C TYR A 248 -20.32 5.89 -20.80
N GLY A 249 -19.68 5.14 -21.70
CA GLY A 249 -19.43 5.53 -23.08
C GLY A 249 -18.07 6.18 -23.33
N ARG A 250 -17.83 6.54 -24.60
CA ARG A 250 -16.49 6.95 -25.09
C ARG A 250 -15.88 8.13 -24.34
N ARG A 251 -16.69 9.08 -23.87
CA ARG A 251 -16.21 10.27 -23.15
C ARG A 251 -15.61 9.89 -21.79
N ALA A 252 -16.32 9.08 -21.01
CA ALA A 252 -15.84 8.57 -19.72
C ALA A 252 -14.57 7.74 -19.89
N LEU A 253 -14.56 6.83 -20.88
CA LEU A 253 -13.40 6.03 -21.22
C LEU A 253 -12.18 6.89 -21.54
N THR A 254 -12.35 7.94 -22.35
CA THR A 254 -11.27 8.87 -22.68
C THR A 254 -10.74 9.58 -21.44
N ILE A 255 -11.60 10.05 -20.53
CA ILE A 255 -11.16 10.70 -19.28
C ILE A 255 -10.25 9.74 -18.49
N VAL A 256 -10.72 8.54 -18.19
CA VAL A 256 -9.95 7.54 -17.41
C VAL A 256 -8.62 7.20 -18.06
N GLN A 257 -8.61 6.93 -19.38
CA GLN A 257 -7.38 6.59 -20.10
C GLN A 257 -6.38 7.75 -20.09
N THR A 258 -6.86 9.00 -20.26
CA THR A 258 -5.97 10.17 -20.22
C THR A 258 -5.44 10.44 -18.81
N THR A 259 -6.24 10.25 -17.77
CA THR A 259 -5.80 10.37 -16.38
C THR A 259 -4.77 9.30 -16.04
N ALA A 260 -5.03 8.04 -16.40
CA ALA A 260 -4.10 6.94 -16.18
C ALA A 260 -2.75 7.20 -16.88
N ALA A 261 -2.78 7.62 -18.15
CA ALA A 261 -1.57 7.95 -18.89
C ALA A 261 -0.79 9.10 -18.23
N ALA A 262 -1.47 10.17 -17.81
CA ALA A 262 -0.83 11.29 -17.14
C ALA A 262 -0.19 10.90 -15.79
N ILE A 263 -0.78 9.96 -15.05
CA ILE A 263 -0.19 9.44 -13.81
C ILE A 263 1.05 8.59 -14.11
N TRP A 264 1.04 7.75 -15.15
CA TRP A 264 2.23 6.99 -15.55
C TRP A 264 3.35 7.89 -16.05
N ASP A 265 3.04 8.90 -16.88
CA ASP A 265 4.02 9.90 -17.32
C ASP A 265 4.63 10.64 -16.12
N LEU A 266 3.83 10.97 -15.11
CA LEU A 266 4.31 11.61 -13.87
C LEU A 266 5.23 10.70 -13.06
N ILE A 267 4.93 9.39 -12.97
CA ILE A 267 5.80 8.41 -12.31
C ILE A 267 7.15 8.37 -13.02
N ASP A 268 7.14 8.25 -14.35
CA ASP A 268 8.36 8.19 -15.16
C ASP A 268 9.20 9.48 -15.02
N ASP A 269 8.55 10.66 -15.05
CA ASP A 269 9.22 11.96 -14.85
C ASP A 269 9.88 12.06 -13.47
N VAL A 270 9.20 11.62 -12.43
CA VAL A 270 9.71 11.63 -11.05
C VAL A 270 10.90 10.69 -10.90
N LEU A 271 10.79 9.47 -11.43
CA LEU A 271 11.89 8.50 -11.41
C LEU A 271 13.11 9.04 -12.18
N ALA A 272 12.90 9.61 -13.37
CA ALA A 272 13.96 10.21 -14.16
C ALA A 272 14.61 11.43 -13.49
N GLN A 273 13.89 12.17 -12.64
CA GLN A 273 14.45 13.25 -11.83
C GLN A 273 15.27 12.71 -10.66
N GLN A 274 14.81 11.66 -9.98
CA GLN A 274 15.55 11.02 -8.89
C GLN A 274 16.88 10.43 -9.39
N GLU A 275 16.88 9.78 -10.56
CA GLU A 275 18.11 9.28 -11.21
C GLU A 275 19.13 10.39 -11.51
N LYS A 276 18.68 11.62 -11.77
CA LYS A 276 19.58 12.77 -12.01
C LYS A 276 20.18 13.36 -10.75
N HIS A 277 19.53 13.15 -9.60
CA HIS A 277 19.93 13.75 -8.33
C HIS A 277 20.78 12.82 -7.44
N GLU A 278 20.85 11.53 -7.74
CA GLU A 278 21.75 10.59 -7.06
C GLU A 278 22.97 10.22 -7.93
N PRO A 279 24.18 10.75 -7.65
CA PRO A 279 25.39 10.15 -8.18
C PRO A 279 25.84 9.00 -7.27
N ARG A 280 25.70 7.75 -7.77
CA ARG A 280 26.47 6.50 -7.52
C ARG A 280 25.52 5.29 -7.39
N ASN A 281 25.77 4.08 -7.89
CA ASN A 281 26.75 3.47 -8.80
C ASN A 281 26.32 2.00 -9.01
N PHE A 282 25.88 1.62 -10.20
CA PHE A 282 26.18 0.33 -10.85
C PHE A 282 25.82 0.48 -12.33
N SER A 283 26.82 0.90 -13.10
CA SER A 283 26.76 0.84 -14.55
C SER A 283 27.85 -0.10 -15.04
N PHE A 284 27.52 -0.86 -16.07
CA PHE A 284 28.49 -1.68 -16.79
C PHE A 284 28.32 -1.43 -18.29
N GLU A 285 29.40 -1.66 -19.03
CA GLU A 285 29.48 -1.34 -20.45
C GLU A 285 29.59 -2.66 -21.24
N ILE A 286 28.64 -2.92 -22.13
CA ILE A 286 28.67 -4.09 -23.02
C ILE A 286 28.71 -3.60 -24.46
N GLY A 287 29.78 -3.95 -25.19
CA GLY A 287 29.88 -3.67 -26.63
C GLY A 287 29.79 -2.19 -27.00
N GLY A 288 30.29 -1.29 -26.14
CA GLY A 288 30.23 0.17 -26.34
C GLY A 288 28.87 0.79 -26.02
N SER A 289 27.96 0.04 -25.39
CA SER A 289 26.67 0.54 -24.91
C SER A 289 26.65 0.53 -23.37
N HIS A 290 26.26 1.66 -22.79
CA HIS A 290 26.23 1.88 -21.34
C HIS A 290 24.86 1.46 -20.78
N TYR A 291 24.84 0.54 -19.83
CA TYR A 291 23.63 0.07 -19.18
C TYR A 291 23.64 0.43 -17.69
N VAL A 292 22.55 1.03 -17.21
CA VAL A 292 22.33 1.39 -15.81
C VAL A 292 21.31 0.41 -15.24
N VAL A 293 21.64 -0.23 -14.12
CA VAL A 293 20.75 -1.17 -13.45
C VAL A 293 19.80 -0.38 -12.53
N PRO A 294 18.47 -0.61 -12.56
CA PRO A 294 17.53 0.05 -11.66
C PRO A 294 17.81 -0.24 -10.18
N ASN A 295 17.58 0.74 -9.31
CA ASN A 295 17.95 0.70 -7.88
C ASN A 295 17.30 -0.46 -7.08
N TRP A 296 16.13 -0.96 -7.51
CA TRP A 296 15.48 -2.11 -6.85
C TRP A 296 16.26 -3.43 -7.04
N VAL A 297 17.07 -3.54 -8.09
CA VAL A 297 17.93 -4.71 -8.34
C VAL A 297 19.22 -4.61 -7.50
N SER A 298 19.76 -3.41 -7.28
CA SER A 298 20.93 -3.20 -6.40
C SER A 298 20.59 -3.42 -4.93
N ASP A 299 19.39 -3.05 -4.48
CA ASP A 299 18.94 -3.31 -3.10
C ASP A 299 18.63 -4.79 -2.86
N ALA A 300 18.11 -5.49 -3.89
CA ALA A 300 17.98 -6.94 -3.87
C ALA A 300 19.36 -7.63 -3.83
N ALA A 301 20.35 -7.16 -4.59
CA ALA A 301 21.70 -7.72 -4.60
C ALA A 301 22.48 -7.45 -3.29
N GLY A 302 22.33 -6.24 -2.70
CA GLY A 302 22.97 -5.86 -1.45
C GLY A 302 22.45 -6.62 -0.22
N THR A 303 21.18 -7.02 -0.26
CA THR A 303 20.51 -7.70 0.86
C THR A 303 20.52 -9.24 0.73
N LEU A 304 20.65 -9.79 -0.49
CA LEU A 304 20.69 -11.25 -0.76
C LEU A 304 22.11 -11.85 -0.85
N GLY A 305 23.17 -11.04 -0.72
CA GLY A 305 24.55 -11.49 -0.90
C GLY A 305 25.10 -12.49 0.13
N LYS A 306 24.31 -12.96 1.12
CA LYS A 306 24.80 -13.90 2.15
C LYS A 306 23.93 -15.14 2.41
N ILE A 307 22.81 -15.34 1.74
CA ILE A 307 21.98 -16.54 1.93
C ILE A 307 21.45 -17.07 0.58
N GLY A 308 22.12 -18.10 0.06
CA GLY A 308 21.61 -19.14 -0.85
C GLY A 308 20.63 -18.73 -1.96
N LEU A 309 21.15 -18.21 -3.07
CA LEU A 309 20.50 -18.00 -4.39
C LEU A 309 19.98 -19.32 -5.03
N SER A 310 18.85 -19.84 -4.56
CA SER A 310 18.18 -20.95 -5.27
C SER A 310 16.66 -20.86 -5.30
N VAL A 311 16.02 -20.22 -4.31
CA VAL A 311 14.55 -20.13 -4.27
C VAL A 311 14.01 -18.94 -5.09
N GLY A 312 14.69 -17.79 -5.10
CA GLY A 312 14.26 -16.61 -5.88
C GLY A 312 14.40 -16.75 -7.40
N ALA A 313 15.28 -17.65 -7.85
CA ALA A 313 15.57 -17.90 -9.25
C ALA A 313 14.35 -18.39 -10.06
N ALA A 314 13.50 -19.23 -9.47
CA ALA A 314 12.35 -19.78 -10.19
C ALA A 314 11.27 -18.73 -10.49
N TYR A 315 11.18 -17.68 -9.68
CA TYR A 315 10.13 -16.65 -9.79
C TYR A 315 10.52 -15.47 -10.68
N VAL A 316 11.80 -15.11 -10.72
CA VAL A 316 12.27 -13.93 -11.45
C VAL A 316 12.35 -14.18 -12.97
N ARG A 317 12.63 -15.42 -13.39
CA ARG A 317 12.80 -15.77 -14.81
C ARG A 317 11.56 -15.49 -15.70
N PRO A 318 10.32 -15.86 -15.33
CA PRO A 318 9.15 -15.50 -16.15
C PRO A 318 8.93 -13.99 -16.27
N TYR A 319 9.31 -13.21 -15.24
CA TYR A 319 9.18 -11.76 -15.25
C TYR A 319 10.19 -11.10 -16.19
N LEU A 320 11.46 -11.52 -16.15
CA LEU A 320 12.51 -11.01 -17.05
C LEU A 320 12.24 -11.39 -18.51
N LEU A 321 11.73 -12.59 -18.76
CA LEU A 321 11.28 -13.01 -20.11
C LEU A 321 10.08 -12.18 -20.58
N GLY A 322 9.14 -11.85 -19.69
CA GLY A 322 8.01 -10.96 -19.96
C GLY A 322 8.44 -9.51 -20.26
N ALA A 323 9.55 -9.06 -19.69
CA ALA A 323 10.17 -7.77 -19.96
C ALA A 323 11.05 -7.75 -21.24
N GLY A 324 11.07 -8.85 -22.00
CA GLY A 324 11.81 -8.94 -23.27
C GLY A 324 13.30 -9.26 -23.11
N ILE A 325 13.78 -9.55 -21.91
CA ILE A 325 15.16 -9.99 -21.67
C ILE A 325 15.26 -11.46 -22.04
N THR A 326 15.92 -11.76 -23.16
CA THR A 326 15.99 -13.13 -23.68
C THR A 326 16.98 -14.00 -22.89
N SER A 327 16.89 -15.32 -23.09
CA SER A 327 17.83 -16.28 -22.49
C SER A 327 19.29 -16.01 -22.86
N GLU A 328 19.53 -15.41 -24.02
CA GLU A 328 20.86 -15.06 -24.51
C GLU A 328 21.39 -13.83 -23.76
N MET A 329 20.53 -12.84 -23.48
CA MET A 329 20.89 -11.68 -22.66
C MET A 329 21.21 -12.07 -21.21
N LEU A 330 20.45 -13.01 -20.63
CA LEU A 330 20.77 -13.58 -19.32
C LEU A 330 22.11 -14.34 -19.31
N GLY A 331 22.45 -15.00 -20.42
CA GLY A 331 23.75 -15.66 -20.58
C GLY A 331 24.91 -14.68 -20.62
N LEU A 332 24.74 -13.51 -21.25
CA LEU A 332 25.75 -12.44 -21.27
C LEU A 332 25.95 -11.83 -19.87
N VAL A 333 24.85 -11.58 -19.14
CA VAL A 333 24.92 -11.08 -17.76
C VAL A 333 25.61 -12.08 -16.83
N GLU A 334 25.32 -13.38 -16.97
CA GLU A 334 26.02 -14.44 -16.21
C GLU A 334 27.51 -14.49 -16.52
N GLN A 335 27.89 -14.32 -17.79
CA GLN A 335 29.29 -14.36 -18.20
C GLN A 335 30.08 -13.20 -17.57
N GLU A 336 29.49 -12.01 -17.50
CA GLU A 336 30.11 -10.84 -16.90
C GLU A 336 30.17 -10.95 -15.37
N LEU A 337 29.09 -11.43 -14.73
CA LEU A 337 29.10 -11.70 -13.30
C LEU A 337 30.16 -12.73 -12.92
N ASN A 338 30.35 -13.79 -13.72
CA ASN A 338 31.39 -14.78 -13.47
C ASN A 338 32.80 -14.21 -13.62
N ALA A 339 33.01 -13.20 -14.47
CA ALA A 339 34.30 -12.50 -14.58
C ALA A 339 34.64 -11.71 -13.30
N GLU A 340 33.63 -11.26 -12.58
CA GLU A 340 33.76 -10.55 -11.29
C GLU A 340 33.62 -11.46 -10.05
N GLY A 341 33.48 -12.78 -10.25
CA GLY A 341 33.35 -13.76 -9.16
C GLY A 341 31.94 -13.93 -8.59
N TYR A 342 30.92 -13.42 -9.29
CA TYR A 342 29.50 -13.58 -8.97
C TYR A 342 28.80 -14.55 -9.94
N SER A 343 27.58 -14.99 -9.63
CA SER A 343 26.77 -15.84 -10.53
C SER A 343 25.28 -15.68 -10.22
N LEU A 344 24.44 -15.66 -11.26
CA LEU A 344 22.97 -15.76 -11.18
C LEU A 344 22.53 -17.19 -10.80
N GLY A 345 23.45 -18.14 -10.74
CA GLY A 345 23.20 -19.51 -10.33
C GLY A 345 22.30 -20.27 -11.33
N PRO A 346 21.26 -21.01 -10.88
CA PRO A 346 20.39 -21.79 -11.75
C PRO A 346 19.66 -20.96 -12.83
N LEU A 347 19.53 -19.64 -12.63
CA LEU A 347 18.88 -18.72 -13.58
C LEU A 347 19.54 -18.69 -14.94
N ALA A 348 20.87 -18.81 -14.99
CA ALA A 348 21.63 -18.65 -16.22
C ALA A 348 21.78 -19.94 -17.03
N LYS A 349 21.43 -21.11 -16.47
CA LYS A 349 21.52 -22.38 -17.21
C LYS A 349 20.41 -22.48 -18.26
N GLN A 350 20.81 -22.45 -19.53
CA GLN A 350 19.92 -22.70 -20.66
C GLN A 350 19.33 -24.13 -20.59
N GLY A 351 18.04 -24.26 -20.89
CA GLY A 351 17.37 -25.55 -21.09
C GLY A 351 16.88 -26.30 -19.85
N GLN A 352 17.01 -25.75 -18.63
CA GLN A 352 16.45 -26.39 -17.44
C GLN A 352 14.96 -26.07 -17.27
N SER A 353 14.12 -27.11 -17.30
CA SER A 353 12.71 -27.01 -16.92
C SER A 353 12.57 -26.63 -15.44
N ILE A 354 11.51 -25.91 -15.08
CA ILE A 354 11.20 -25.52 -13.69
C ILE A 354 11.26 -26.74 -12.76
N SER A 355 10.75 -27.88 -13.22
CA SER A 355 10.78 -29.16 -12.51
C SER A 355 12.19 -29.66 -12.20
N SER A 356 13.14 -29.50 -13.12
CA SER A 356 14.54 -29.90 -12.91
C SER A 356 15.29 -28.98 -11.93
N VAL A 357 14.91 -27.69 -11.87
CA VAL A 357 15.49 -26.75 -10.91
C VAL A 357 15.00 -27.06 -9.50
N LEU A 358 13.70 -27.34 -9.33
CA LEU A 358 13.12 -27.72 -8.04
C LEU A 358 13.68 -29.05 -7.51
N ALA A 359 13.86 -30.05 -8.38
CA ALA A 359 14.45 -31.33 -8.00
C ALA A 359 15.93 -31.22 -7.57
N ALA A 360 16.69 -30.33 -8.20
CA ALA A 360 18.09 -30.08 -7.82
C ALA A 360 18.21 -29.39 -6.45
N ILE A 361 17.24 -28.55 -6.09
CA ILE A 361 17.16 -27.88 -4.79
C ILE A 361 16.84 -28.89 -3.68
N ASP A 362 15.86 -29.77 -3.92
CA ASP A 362 15.44 -30.80 -2.96
C ASP A 362 16.56 -31.81 -2.67
N SER A 363 17.38 -32.13 -3.68
CA SER A 363 18.53 -33.04 -3.54
C SER A 363 19.72 -32.47 -2.73
N LYS A 364 19.81 -31.15 -2.55
CA LYS A 364 20.87 -30.47 -1.79
C LYS A 364 20.49 -30.16 -0.33
N SER A 365 19.25 -30.48 0.07
CA SER A 365 18.74 -30.29 1.44
C SER A 365 18.83 -31.56 2.32
N LYS A 366 19.58 -32.57 1.87
CA LYS A 366 20.07 -33.70 2.67
C LYS A 366 21.58 -33.64 2.70
#